data_AF-A0A920FWK4-F1
#
_entry.id   AF-A0A920FWK4-F1
#
_cell.length_a   1.000
_cell.length_b   1.000
_cell.length_c   1.000
_cell.angle_alpha   90.00
_cell.angle_beta   90.00
_cell.angle_gamma   90.00
#
_symmetry.space_group_name_H-M   'P 1'
#
loop_
_entity.id
_entity.type
_entity.pdbx_description
1 polymer ?
#
loop_
_entity_poly.entity_id
_entity_poly.type
_entity_poly.pdbx_seq_one_letter_code
_entity_poly.pdbx_strand_id
1 'polypeptide(L)'
;MKLRTLYAKILSHTDFKYQNKLFENVGRGFLSRKDLNDLFKDLENNFVKKLFTKDPNPRINVSKYENGIAVNYATCCSPISGDNIISVMSYGRGLVVHNTICDSLGYYHKDNFYRSNWGNSNINKDFSTRIEIIIKNQPELCSVLLLFLINTRLI
;
A
#
# COMPACT_ATOMS: atom_id res chain seq x y z
N MET A 1 4.97 14.96 -28.47
CA MET A 1 4.16 14.31 -29.53
C MET A 1 3.86 12.83 -29.26
N LYS A 2 4.80 12.02 -28.71
CA LYS A 2 4.61 10.56 -28.49
C LYS A 2 3.64 10.13 -27.36
N LEU A 3 3.51 10.91 -26.27
CA LEU A 3 2.64 10.53 -25.13
C LEU A 3 1.15 10.62 -25.45
N ARG A 4 0.73 11.62 -26.24
CA ARG A 4 -0.69 11.83 -26.59
C ARG A 4 -1.25 10.70 -27.45
N THR A 5 -0.48 10.24 -28.44
CA THR A 5 -0.83 9.12 -29.31
C THR A 5 -0.90 7.79 -28.55
N LEU A 6 -0.02 7.60 -27.57
CA LEU A 6 -0.05 6.44 -26.70
C LEU A 6 -1.31 6.38 -25.84
N TYR A 7 -1.67 7.46 -25.14
CA TYR A 7 -2.89 7.47 -24.32
C TYR A 7 -4.14 7.26 -25.18
N ALA A 8 -4.18 7.79 -26.40
CA ALA A 8 -5.27 7.52 -27.33
C ALA A 8 -5.39 6.03 -27.69
N LYS A 9 -4.26 5.33 -27.89
CA LYS A 9 -4.22 3.88 -28.16
C LYS A 9 -4.68 3.04 -26.96
N ILE A 10 -4.32 3.47 -25.75
CA ILE A 10 -4.75 2.82 -24.50
C ILE A 10 -6.26 3.00 -24.26
N LEU A 11 -6.78 4.21 -24.49
CA LEU A 11 -8.20 4.52 -24.34
C LEU A 11 -9.08 3.82 -25.40
N SER A 12 -8.53 3.46 -26.57
CA SER A 12 -9.27 2.68 -27.56
C SER A 12 -9.35 1.18 -27.25
N HIS A 13 -8.45 0.65 -26.42
CA HIS A 13 -8.42 -0.77 -26.01
C HIS A 13 -9.03 -1.01 -24.64
N THR A 14 -9.55 0.03 -23.98
CA THR A 14 -10.18 -0.06 -22.66
C THR A 14 -11.52 0.66 -22.70
N ASP A 15 -12.44 0.31 -21.79
CA ASP A 15 -13.75 0.97 -21.69
C ASP A 15 -13.68 2.41 -21.12
N PHE A 16 -12.47 2.94 -20.91
CA PHE A 16 -12.28 4.24 -20.28
C PHE A 16 -12.41 5.38 -21.29
N LYS A 17 -13.48 6.18 -21.17
CA LYS A 17 -13.71 7.36 -22.03
C LYS A 17 -12.69 8.50 -21.85
N TYR A 18 -12.00 8.57 -20.71
CA TYR A 18 -11.12 9.71 -20.37
C TYR A 18 -9.83 9.26 -19.67
N GLN A 19 -8.74 10.01 -19.90
CA GLN A 19 -7.43 9.77 -19.28
C GLN A 19 -7.49 9.76 -17.74
N ASN A 20 -8.26 10.66 -17.13
CA ASN A 20 -8.44 10.71 -15.68
C ASN A 20 -9.07 9.42 -15.15
N LYS A 21 -9.98 8.81 -15.92
CA LYS A 21 -10.62 7.55 -15.52
C LYS A 21 -9.63 6.39 -15.58
N LEU A 22 -8.73 6.39 -16.56
CA LEU A 22 -7.63 5.43 -16.61
C LEU A 22 -6.72 5.58 -15.38
N PHE A 23 -6.26 6.79 -15.06
CA PHE A 23 -5.40 7.03 -13.90
C PHE A 23 -6.10 6.70 -12.57
N GLU A 24 -7.40 6.99 -12.46
CA GLU A 24 -8.20 6.59 -11.29
C GLU A 24 -8.22 5.06 -11.13
N ASN A 25 -8.44 4.31 -12.21
CA ASN A 25 -8.50 2.85 -12.16
C ASN A 25 -7.14 2.21 -11.88
N VAL A 26 -6.06 2.76 -12.46
CA VAL A 26 -4.69 2.37 -12.12
C VAL A 26 -4.43 2.64 -10.63
N GLY A 27 -4.72 3.86 -10.17
CA GLY A 27 -4.44 4.30 -8.81
C GLY A 27 -5.21 3.50 -7.74
N ARG A 28 -6.46 3.13 -8.04
CA ARG A 28 -7.32 2.30 -7.18
C ARG A 28 -7.03 0.80 -7.29
N GLY A 29 -6.10 0.38 -8.14
CA GLY A 29 -5.78 -1.05 -8.32
C GLY A 29 -6.89 -1.85 -9.01
N PHE A 30 -7.73 -1.22 -9.83
CA PHE A 30 -8.76 -1.92 -10.62
C PHE A 30 -8.18 -2.65 -11.83
N LEU A 31 -6.92 -2.38 -12.19
CA LEU A 31 -6.22 -3.08 -13.25
C LEU A 31 -5.26 -4.10 -12.62
N SER A 32 -5.39 -5.36 -13.02
CA SER A 32 -4.51 -6.43 -12.55
C SER A 32 -3.09 -6.23 -13.10
N ARG A 33 -2.11 -6.94 -12.53
CA ARG A 33 -0.73 -6.95 -13.06
C ARG A 33 -0.69 -7.34 -14.54
N LYS A 34 -1.56 -8.27 -14.95
CA LYS A 34 -1.66 -8.71 -16.34
C LYS A 34 -2.18 -7.59 -17.22
N ASP A 35 -3.27 -6.94 -16.81
CA ASP A 35 -3.87 -5.84 -17.55
C ASP A 35 -2.90 -4.67 -17.67
N LEU A 36 -2.18 -4.32 -16.59
CA LEU A 36 -1.14 -3.29 -16.62
C LEU A 36 0.01 -3.65 -17.58
N ASN A 37 0.45 -4.90 -17.57
CA ASN A 37 1.50 -5.37 -18.49
C ASN A 37 1.04 -5.33 -19.95
N ASP A 38 -0.20 -5.76 -20.22
CA ASP A 38 -0.77 -5.77 -21.57
C ASP A 38 -0.99 -4.33 -22.07
N LEU A 39 -1.51 -3.44 -21.21
CA LEU A 39 -1.81 -2.04 -21.52
C LEU A 39 -0.56 -1.23 -21.85
N PHE A 40 0.55 -1.54 -21.19
CA PHE A 40 1.79 -0.79 -21.30
C PHE A 40 2.90 -1.58 -22.00
N LYS A 41 2.57 -2.66 -22.70
CA LYS A 41 3.51 -3.50 -23.44
C LYS A 41 4.30 -2.73 -24.51
N ASP A 42 3.65 -1.77 -25.15
CA ASP A 42 4.21 -0.95 -26.24
C ASP A 42 4.94 0.32 -25.75
N LEU A 43 4.94 0.59 -24.45
CA LEU A 43 5.67 1.71 -23.85
C LEU A 43 7.16 1.38 -23.75
N GLU A 44 7.91 1.65 -24.81
CA GLU A 44 9.36 1.44 -24.86
C GLU A 44 10.17 2.28 -23.83
N ASN A 45 9.56 3.22 -23.11
CA ASN A 45 10.25 4.08 -22.15
C ASN A 45 9.81 3.88 -20.69
N ASN A 46 10.53 2.98 -20.00
CA ASN A 46 11.14 3.14 -18.67
C ASN A 46 10.33 3.63 -17.45
N PHE A 47 9.01 3.82 -17.51
CA PHE A 47 8.22 4.03 -16.28
C PHE A 47 7.70 2.70 -15.74
N VAL A 48 6.83 2.01 -16.50
CA VAL A 48 6.22 0.73 -16.07
C VAL A 48 7.27 -0.38 -15.92
N LYS A 49 8.28 -0.43 -16.79
CA LYS A 49 9.42 -1.33 -16.62
C LYS A 49 10.22 -1.01 -15.34
N LYS A 50 10.37 0.25 -14.91
CA LYS A 50 11.00 0.57 -13.61
C LYS A 50 10.09 0.25 -12.41
N LEU A 51 8.77 0.37 -12.58
CA LEU A 51 7.80 -0.05 -11.57
C LEU A 51 7.83 -1.57 -11.32
N PHE A 52 8.20 -2.35 -12.34
CA PHE A 52 8.08 -3.82 -12.32
C PHE A 52 9.35 -4.61 -12.74
N THR A 53 10.51 -3.99 -12.96
CA THR A 53 11.84 -4.64 -13.19
C THR A 53 12.99 -3.75 -12.66
N LYS A 54 14.09 -4.22 -12.06
CA LYS A 54 14.74 -5.55 -11.94
C LYS A 54 15.06 -5.87 -10.48
N ASP A 55 14.18 -6.63 -9.87
CA ASP A 55 14.47 -7.65 -8.87
C ASP A 55 13.39 -8.71 -9.16
N PRO A 56 13.65 -10.03 -9.15
CA PRO A 56 12.58 -11.01 -9.29
C PRO A 56 11.51 -10.88 -8.19
N ASN A 57 11.76 -10.06 -7.16
CA ASN A 57 10.84 -9.78 -6.07
C ASN A 57 11.04 -8.33 -5.53
N PRO A 58 10.67 -7.28 -6.28
CA PRO A 58 10.96 -5.90 -5.89
C PRO A 58 10.22 -5.57 -4.60
N ARG A 59 10.96 -5.13 -3.57
CA ARG A 59 10.36 -4.67 -2.32
C ARG A 59 9.80 -3.28 -2.55
N ILE A 60 8.48 -3.15 -2.50
CA ILE A 60 7.79 -1.86 -2.58
C ILE A 60 8.16 -1.03 -1.36
N ASN A 61 8.73 0.15 -1.59
CA ASN A 61 8.95 1.10 -0.53
C ASN A 61 7.66 1.90 -0.29
N VAL A 62 7.01 1.67 0.86
CA VAL A 62 5.71 2.30 1.16
C VAL A 62 5.83 3.78 1.54
N SER A 63 7.04 4.26 1.86
CA SER A 63 7.28 5.68 2.17
C SER A 63 7.42 6.54 0.92
N LYS A 64 7.69 5.93 -0.22
CA LYS A 64 7.83 6.64 -1.48
C LYS A 64 6.65 6.35 -2.36
N TYR A 65 6.00 7.41 -2.84
CA TYR A 65 4.95 7.30 -3.87
C TYR A 65 5.60 7.07 -5.25
N GLU A 66 6.43 6.03 -5.37
CA GLU A 66 7.20 5.75 -6.59
C GLU A 66 6.34 5.06 -7.66
N ASN A 67 5.19 4.48 -7.28
CA ASN A 67 4.48 3.52 -8.13
C ASN A 67 3.20 4.03 -8.81
N GLY A 68 2.73 5.25 -8.48
CA GLY A 68 1.48 5.79 -9.03
C GLY A 68 0.22 5.03 -8.60
N ILE A 69 0.34 4.11 -7.63
CA ILE A 69 -0.75 3.36 -7.02
C ILE A 69 -0.97 3.91 -5.62
N ALA A 70 -2.23 4.08 -5.21
CA ALA A 70 -2.55 4.51 -3.85
C ALA A 70 -2.06 3.48 -2.84
N VAL A 71 -1.29 3.93 -1.85
CA VAL A 71 -0.85 3.11 -0.72
C VAL A 71 -1.72 3.44 0.49
N ASN A 72 -2.35 2.41 1.05
CA ASN A 72 -3.23 2.50 2.21
C ASN A 72 -2.75 1.55 3.30
N TYR A 73 -2.97 1.89 4.57
CA TYR A 73 -2.67 0.99 5.69
C TYR A 73 -3.91 0.22 6.11
N ALA A 74 -3.74 -1.08 6.38
CA ALA A 74 -4.84 -1.93 6.80
C ALA A 74 -5.30 -1.58 8.22
N THR A 75 -6.61 -1.44 8.41
CA THR A 75 -7.21 -1.17 9.72
C THR A 75 -7.28 -2.39 10.63
N CYS A 76 -7.09 -3.60 10.08
CA CYS A 76 -7.16 -4.85 10.84
C CYS A 76 -5.91 -5.10 11.70
N CYS A 77 -4.74 -4.64 11.24
CA CYS A 77 -3.47 -4.84 11.94
C CYS A 77 -2.66 -3.54 12.13
N SER A 78 -3.14 -2.42 11.59
CA SER A 78 -2.57 -1.06 11.75
C SER A 78 -1.04 -1.02 11.80
N PRO A 79 -0.35 -1.45 10.72
CA PRO A 79 1.09 -1.60 10.75
C PRO A 79 1.79 -0.25 10.92
N ILE A 80 2.83 -0.21 11.74
CA ILE A 80 3.61 0.99 12.04
C ILE A 80 5.04 0.88 11.50
N SER A 81 5.70 2.02 11.35
CA SER A 81 7.10 2.07 10.92
C SER A 81 7.97 1.13 11.77
N GLY A 82 8.72 0.26 11.11
CA GLY A 82 9.54 -0.77 11.76
C GLY A 82 8.92 -2.16 11.77
N ASP A 83 7.61 -2.28 11.57
CA ASP A 83 6.94 -3.58 11.48
C ASP A 83 7.40 -4.37 10.25
N ASN A 84 7.37 -5.69 10.36
CA ASN A 84 7.45 -6.57 9.21
C ASN A 84 6.15 -6.46 8.40
N ILE A 85 6.24 -5.89 7.20
CA ILE A 85 5.08 -5.60 6.36
C ILE A 85 5.07 -6.36 5.04
N ILE A 86 3.86 -6.57 4.54
CA ILE A 86 3.56 -7.06 3.21
C ILE A 86 2.43 -6.20 2.63
N SER A 87 2.47 -5.94 1.34
CA SER A 87 1.39 -5.23 0.67
C SER A 87 0.54 -6.18 -0.15
N VAL A 88 -0.76 -5.92 -0.16
CA VAL A 88 -1.76 -6.66 -0.93
C VAL A 88 -2.45 -5.71 -1.90
N MET A 89 -2.52 -6.07 -3.17
CA MET A 89 -3.36 -5.32 -4.12
C MET A 89 -4.83 -5.61 -3.83
N SER A 90 -5.58 -4.57 -3.48
CA SER A 90 -7.01 -4.63 -3.15
C SER A 90 -7.80 -3.76 -4.12
N TYR A 91 -8.79 -4.36 -4.78
CA TYR A 91 -9.66 -3.67 -5.73
C TYR A 91 -10.33 -2.45 -5.08
N GLY A 92 -10.20 -1.30 -5.74
CA GLY A 92 -10.80 -0.04 -5.28
C GLY A 92 -9.98 0.71 -4.22
N ARG A 93 -9.07 0.04 -3.52
CA ARG A 93 -8.22 0.60 -2.45
C ARG A 93 -6.74 0.70 -2.86
N GLY A 94 -6.35 0.15 -4.00
CA GLY A 94 -4.96 0.10 -4.42
C GLY A 94 -4.14 -0.85 -3.56
N LEU A 95 -2.94 -0.43 -3.20
CA LEU A 95 -2.00 -1.24 -2.43
C LEU A 95 -2.26 -1.08 -0.93
N VAL A 96 -2.72 -2.12 -0.27
CA VAL A 96 -3.01 -2.13 1.16
C VAL A 96 -1.87 -2.81 1.92
N VAL A 97 -1.23 -2.07 2.83
CA VAL A 97 -0.12 -2.55 3.66
C VAL A 97 -0.66 -3.23 4.91
N HIS A 98 -0.24 -4.48 5.11
CA HIS A 98 -0.54 -5.31 6.27
C HIS A 98 0.76 -5.65 7.01
N ASN A 99 0.64 -5.97 8.29
CA ASN A 99 1.69 -6.71 8.99
C ASN A 99 1.74 -8.15 8.45
N THR A 100 2.93 -8.70 8.28
CA THR A 100 3.17 -10.08 7.81
C THR A 100 2.45 -11.16 8.60
N ILE A 101 2.14 -10.93 9.88
CA ILE A 101 1.41 -11.88 10.75
C ILE A 101 -0.10 -11.61 10.82
N CYS A 102 -0.65 -10.77 9.94
CA CYS A 102 -2.07 -10.46 9.96
C CYS A 102 -2.93 -11.64 9.48
N ASP A 103 -3.90 -12.08 10.31
CA ASP A 103 -4.81 -13.18 9.99
C ASP A 103 -5.60 -12.96 8.70
N SER A 104 -5.93 -11.70 8.40
CA SER A 104 -6.69 -11.35 7.19
C SER A 104 -5.94 -11.64 5.89
N LEU A 105 -4.62 -11.87 5.95
CA LEU A 105 -3.84 -12.27 4.77
C LEU A 105 -4.32 -13.60 4.19
N GLY A 106 -4.90 -14.49 5.00
CA GLY A 106 -5.43 -15.78 4.54
C GLY A 106 -6.56 -15.68 3.51
N TYR A 107 -7.26 -14.53 3.44
CA TYR A 107 -8.37 -14.32 2.51
C TYR A 107 -7.94 -13.90 1.10
N TYR A 108 -6.66 -13.56 0.90
CA TYR A 108 -6.16 -13.04 -0.36
C TYR A 108 -5.39 -14.10 -1.15
N HIS A 109 -5.54 -14.05 -2.47
CA HIS A 109 -4.71 -14.83 -3.38
C HIS A 109 -3.26 -14.36 -3.35
N LYS A 110 -2.32 -15.32 -3.32
CA LYS A 110 -0.87 -15.05 -3.24
C LYS A 110 -0.33 -14.19 -4.38
N ASP A 111 -0.97 -14.24 -5.55
CA ASP A 111 -0.59 -13.43 -6.72
C ASP A 111 -0.78 -11.92 -6.50
N ASN A 112 -1.60 -11.55 -5.52
CA ASN A 112 -1.84 -10.16 -5.13
C ASN A 112 -0.86 -9.67 -4.06
N PHE A 113 0.10 -10.49 -3.63
CA PHE A 113 1.08 -10.13 -2.62
C PHE A 113 2.32 -9.50 -3.22
N TYR A 114 2.76 -8.43 -2.56
CA TYR A 114 3.94 -7.67 -2.90
C TYR A 114 4.79 -7.50 -1.66
N ARG A 115 6.06 -7.87 -1.75
CA ARG A 115 7.01 -7.61 -0.66
C ARG A 115 7.12 -6.10 -0.47
N SER A 116 7.21 -5.65 0.77
CA SER A 116 7.25 -4.22 1.08
C SER A 116 8.22 -3.91 2.19
N ASN A 117 8.67 -2.66 2.24
CA ASN A 117 9.49 -2.13 3.33
C ASN A 117 9.12 -0.65 3.58
N TRP A 118 9.53 -0.16 4.75
CA TRP A 118 9.31 1.22 5.16
C TRP A 118 10.25 2.24 4.49
N GLY A 119 11.26 1.79 3.75
CA GLY A 119 12.30 2.66 3.20
C GLY A 119 13.23 3.22 4.28
N ASN A 120 13.84 4.39 4.02
CA ASN A 120 14.66 5.07 5.01
C ASN A 120 13.78 5.60 6.15
N SER A 121 14.06 5.12 7.35
CA SER A 121 13.29 5.21 8.58
C SER A 121 13.16 6.60 9.21
N ASN A 122 13.58 7.69 8.55
CA ASN A 122 13.43 9.06 9.04
C ASN A 122 12.04 9.63 8.70
N ILE A 123 11.02 8.87 9.00
CA ILE A 123 9.64 9.25 8.77
C ILE A 123 9.10 9.72 10.12
N ASN A 124 9.24 11.02 10.41
CA ASN A 124 8.43 11.70 11.41
C ASN A 124 6.99 11.76 10.87
N LYS A 125 6.30 10.63 10.90
CA LYS A 125 4.89 10.54 10.50
C LYS A 125 4.14 9.84 11.60
N ASP A 126 3.01 10.43 11.96
CA ASP A 126 2.13 9.87 12.95
C ASP A 126 1.43 8.63 12.36
N PHE A 127 1.38 7.56 13.15
CA PHE A 127 0.66 6.35 12.80
C PHE A 127 -0.55 6.18 13.72
N SER A 128 -1.71 5.86 13.14
CA SER A 128 -2.87 5.46 13.93
C SER A 128 -2.81 3.95 14.17
N THR A 129 -2.56 3.56 15.42
CA THR A 129 -2.52 2.14 15.83
C THR A 129 -3.40 1.88 17.05
N ARG A 130 -3.61 0.60 17.37
CA ARG A 130 -4.36 0.15 18.54
C ARG A 130 -3.41 -0.53 19.51
N ILE A 131 -3.45 -0.11 20.77
CA ILE A 131 -2.71 -0.75 21.86
C ILE A 131 -3.74 -1.47 22.74
N GLU A 132 -3.52 -2.76 22.95
CA GLU A 132 -4.30 -3.56 23.90
C GLU A 132 -3.50 -3.71 25.20
N ILE A 133 -4.16 -3.44 26.33
CA ILE A 133 -3.54 -3.45 27.65
C ILE A 133 -4.35 -4.37 28.55
N ILE A 134 -3.75 -5.47 28.99
CA ILE A 134 -4.34 -6.42 29.92
C ILE A 134 -3.74 -6.16 31.30
N ILE A 135 -4.58 -5.74 32.25
CA ILE A 135 -4.16 -5.47 33.62
C ILE A 135 -4.98 -6.28 34.62
N LYS A 136 -4.35 -6.63 35.74
CA LYS A 136 -5.06 -7.27 36.86
C LYS A 136 -6.01 -6.25 37.48
N ASN A 137 -7.27 -6.61 37.64
CA ASN A 137 -8.24 -5.75 38.32
C ASN A 137 -7.85 -5.58 39.80
N GLN A 138 -7.28 -4.41 40.13
CA GLN A 138 -6.86 -4.03 41.48
C GLN A 138 -7.25 -2.56 41.72
N PRO A 139 -7.56 -2.17 42.96
CA PRO A 139 -7.76 -0.77 43.31
C PRO A 139 -6.60 0.09 42.82
N GLU A 140 -6.90 1.31 42.36
CA GLU A 140 -5.94 2.33 41.91
C GLU A 140 -5.16 2.04 40.61
N LEU A 141 -5.12 0.80 40.14
CA LEU A 141 -4.32 0.44 38.94
C LEU A 141 -4.83 1.08 37.65
N CYS A 142 -6.16 1.22 37.49
CA CYS A 142 -6.75 1.94 36.35
C CYS A 142 -6.34 3.42 36.33
N SER A 143 -6.31 4.07 37.50
CA SER A 143 -5.95 5.48 37.63
C SER A 143 -4.48 5.71 37.29
N VAL A 144 -3.60 4.82 37.74
CA VAL A 144 -2.17 4.85 37.41
C VAL A 144 -1.96 4.66 35.90
N LEU A 145 -2.63 3.68 35.29
CA LEU A 145 -2.52 3.44 33.85
C LEU A 145 -2.94 4.68 33.03
N LEU A 146 -4.04 5.34 33.42
CA LEU A 146 -4.51 6.55 32.75
C LEU A 146 -3.47 7.68 32.81
N LEU A 147 -2.85 7.89 33.98
CA LEU A 147 -1.79 8.88 34.16
C LEU A 147 -0.57 8.59 33.29
N PHE A 148 -0.18 7.31 33.16
CA PHE A 148 0.89 6.90 32.27
C PHE A 148 0.57 7.22 30.81
N LEU A 149 -0.63 6.87 30.32
CA LEU A 149 -1.04 7.10 28.94
C LEU A 149 -1.14 8.59 28.58
N ILE A 150 -1.59 9.44 29.51
CA ILE A 150 -1.70 10.89 29.29
C ILE A 150 -0.32 11.56 29.21
N ASN A 151 0.63 11.10 30.03
CA ASN A 151 1.96 11.69 30.11
C ASN A 151 2.97 11.07 29.13
N THR A 152 2.64 9.94 28.51
CA THR A 152 3.48 9.34 27.47
C THR A 152 3.06 9.86 26.10
N ARG A 153 3.99 10.56 25.42
CA ARG A 153 3.90 10.73 23.98
C ARG A 153 4.18 9.37 23.33
N LEU A 154 3.11 8.67 22.97
CA LEU A 154 3.17 7.55 22.05
C LEU A 154 3.35 8.15 20.66
N ILE A 155 4.61 8.18 20.20
CA ILE A 155 5.03 8.69 18.88
C ILE A 155 4.55 7.72 17.80
#